data_AF-A0A310SH79-F1
#
_entry.id   AF-A0A310SH79-F1
#
_cell.length_a   1.000
_cell.length_b   1.000
_cell.length_c   1.000
_cell.angle_alpha   90.00
_cell.angle_beta   90.00
_cell.angle_gamma   90.00
#
_symmetry.space_group_name_H-M   'P 1'
#
loop_
_entity.id
_entity.type
_entity.pdbx_description
1 polymer ?
#
loop_
_entity_poly.entity_id
_entity_poly.type
_entity_poly.pdbx_seq_one_letter_code
_entity_poly.pdbx_strand_id
1 'polypeptide(L)'
;MVGCAKKSVLRLGSDIKRTICKCCQSPLIPGETARVRLVSKPIKGVKWTCLTCFSIRMYPTKKGYKLWAEQPNSIVQIFNYGSKSDDKSDTTVEKKNLDIGKHMDIEKN
;
A
#
# COMPACT_ATOMS: atom_id res chain seq x y z
N MET A 1 -2.07 -1.42 -20.87
CA MET A 1 -1.75 -0.62 -19.66
C MET A 1 -0.27 -0.26 -19.53
N VAL A 2 0.67 -1.22 -19.50
CA VAL A 2 2.11 -0.94 -19.33
C VAL A 2 2.70 -0.09 -20.47
N GLY A 3 2.27 -0.31 -21.72
CA GLY A 3 2.72 0.50 -22.88
C GLY A 3 2.34 1.98 -22.76
N CYS A 4 1.10 2.29 -22.38
CA CYS A 4 0.63 3.66 -22.15
C CYS A 4 1.47 4.34 -21.05
N ALA A 5 1.69 3.64 -19.92
CA ALA A 5 2.50 4.18 -18.83
C ALA A 5 3.95 4.44 -19.23
N LYS A 6 4.56 3.56 -20.05
CA LYS A 6 5.92 3.78 -20.58
C LYS A 6 5.98 4.98 -21.52
N LYS A 7 5.02 5.10 -22.44
CA LYS A 7 4.96 6.20 -23.42
C LYS A 7 4.79 7.57 -22.73
N SER A 8 3.97 7.62 -21.69
CA SER A 8 3.71 8.83 -20.91
C SER A 8 4.66 9.02 -19.72
N VAL A 9 5.65 8.14 -19.54
CA VAL A 9 6.63 8.17 -18.42
C VAL A 9 5.95 8.21 -17.04
N LEU A 10 4.84 7.49 -16.89
CA LEU A 10 4.07 7.42 -15.65
C LEU A 10 4.57 6.30 -14.73
N ARG A 11 4.65 6.61 -13.43
CA ARG A 11 4.95 5.62 -12.40
C ARG A 11 3.67 4.91 -11.96
N LEU A 12 3.54 3.63 -12.30
CA LEU A 12 2.46 2.78 -11.82
C LEU A 12 2.61 2.50 -10.30
N GLY A 13 1.47 2.45 -9.61
CA GLY A 13 1.38 2.05 -8.20
C GLY A 13 1.90 0.63 -7.95
N SER A 14 2.27 0.34 -6.70
CA SER A 14 2.77 -0.96 -6.26
C SER A 14 1.77 -2.09 -6.51
N ASP A 15 0.49 -1.83 -6.31
CA ASP A 15 -0.56 -2.84 -6.37
C ASP A 15 -0.77 -3.31 -7.81
N ILE A 16 -0.84 -2.37 -8.75
CA ILE A 16 -0.93 -2.65 -10.19
C ILE A 16 0.34 -3.39 -10.67
N LYS A 17 1.53 -3.01 -10.18
CA LYS A 17 2.77 -3.70 -10.54
C LYS A 17 2.81 -5.14 -10.04
N ARG A 18 2.11 -5.46 -8.95
CA ARG A 18 2.02 -6.82 -8.38
C ARG A 18 1.08 -7.72 -9.17
N THR A 19 0.04 -7.16 -9.77
CA THR A 19 -0.94 -7.90 -10.58
C THR A 19 -0.54 -8.12 -12.03
N ILE A 20 0.61 -7.61 -12.49
CA ILE A 20 1.05 -7.72 -13.89
C ILE A 20 2.42 -8.41 -13.99
N CYS A 21 2.56 -9.36 -14.92
CA CYS A 21 3.82 -10.01 -15.22
C CYS A 21 4.82 -9.05 -15.91
N LYS A 22 6.13 -9.17 -15.62
CA LYS A 22 7.16 -8.23 -16.14
C LYS A 22 7.65 -8.67 -17.52
N CYS A 23 7.64 -9.98 -17.75
CA CYS A 23 8.10 -10.58 -18.99
C CYS A 23 6.99 -10.50 -20.05
N CYS A 24 5.89 -11.24 -19.87
CA CYS A 24 4.81 -11.31 -20.86
C CYS A 24 3.74 -10.23 -20.72
N GLN A 25 3.80 -9.37 -19.68
CA GLN A 25 2.83 -8.28 -19.46
C GLN A 25 1.37 -8.72 -19.28
N SER A 26 1.13 -10.02 -19.06
CA SER A 26 -0.20 -10.56 -18.78
C SER A 26 -0.66 -10.25 -17.35
N PRO A 27 -1.97 -10.15 -17.11
CA PRO A 27 -2.51 -10.07 -15.77
C PRO A 27 -2.28 -11.39 -15.03
N LEU A 28 -1.80 -11.29 -13.79
CA LEU A 28 -1.59 -12.39 -12.87
C LEU A 28 -2.84 -12.56 -12.01
N ILE A 29 -3.70 -13.49 -12.43
CA ILE A 29 -4.93 -13.88 -11.73
C ILE A 29 -4.62 -15.15 -10.95
N PRO A 30 -4.71 -15.14 -9.61
CA PRO A 30 -4.48 -16.33 -8.80
C PRO A 30 -5.44 -17.45 -9.20
N GLY A 31 -4.91 -18.66 -9.44
CA GLY A 31 -5.71 -19.84 -9.81
C GLY A 31 -5.73 -20.11 -11.31
N GLU A 32 -5.77 -19.06 -12.14
CA GLU A 32 -5.86 -19.18 -13.60
C GLU A 32 -4.50 -18.98 -14.27
N THR A 33 -3.94 -17.77 -14.20
CA THR A 33 -2.71 -17.40 -14.92
C THR A 33 -1.49 -17.31 -13.99
N ALA A 34 -1.72 -17.34 -12.68
CA ALA A 34 -0.68 -17.24 -11.67
C ALA A 34 -0.86 -18.26 -10.54
N ARG A 35 0.25 -18.88 -10.14
CA ARG A 35 0.33 -19.69 -8.94
C ARG A 35 0.91 -18.86 -7.81
N VAL A 36 0.11 -18.65 -6.76
CA VAL A 36 0.50 -17.88 -5.58
C VAL A 36 0.74 -18.85 -4.42
N ARG A 37 1.90 -18.75 -3.76
CA ARG A 37 2.22 -19.56 -2.58
C ARG A 37 2.84 -18.72 -1.48
N LEU A 38 2.47 -19.02 -0.23
CA LEU A 38 3.18 -18.51 0.94
C LEU A 38 4.43 -19.36 1.18
N VAL A 39 5.58 -18.71 1.23
CA VAL A 39 6.87 -19.35 1.47
C VAL A 39 7.44 -18.83 2.77
N SER A 40 7.89 -19.72 3.64
CA SER A 40 8.41 -19.37 4.97
C SER A 40 9.94 -19.37 5.08
N LYS A 41 10.65 -20.07 4.18
CA LYS A 41 12.12 -20.24 4.15
C LYS A 41 12.65 -19.97 2.73
N PRO A 42 13.81 -19.32 2.53
CA PRO A 42 14.67 -18.66 3.53
C PRO A 42 14.13 -17.32 4.02
N ILE A 43 13.26 -16.66 3.25
CA ILE A 43 12.64 -15.38 3.61
C ILE A 43 11.12 -15.55 3.54
N LYS A 44 10.41 -15.13 4.58
CA LYS A 44 8.94 -15.15 4.62
C LYS A 44 8.37 -14.21 3.56
N GLY A 45 7.55 -14.74 2.67
CA GLY A 45 6.96 -13.94 1.60
C GLY A 45 5.94 -14.67 0.74
N VAL A 46 5.33 -13.91 -0.14
CA VAL A 46 4.38 -14.39 -1.15
C VAL A 46 5.13 -14.59 -2.47
N LYS A 47 5.24 -15.83 -2.91
CA LYS A 47 5.81 -16.21 -4.20
C LYS A 47 4.72 -16.27 -5.26
N TRP A 48 4.89 -15.49 -6.31
CA TRP A 48 4.04 -15.45 -7.50
C TRP A 48 4.80 -16.09 -8.65
N THR A 49 4.21 -17.11 -9.25
CA THR A 49 4.74 -17.74 -10.46
C THR A 49 3.73 -17.56 -11.57
N CYS A 50 4.14 -16.93 -12.67
CA CYS A 50 3.32 -16.86 -13.88
C CYS A 50 3.26 -18.24 -14.53
N LEU A 51 2.07 -18.71 -14.90
CA LEU A 51 1.90 -20.00 -15.58
C LEU A 51 2.13 -19.91 -17.10
N THR A 52 2.07 -18.70 -17.67
CA THR A 52 2.31 -18.47 -19.10
C THR A 52 3.80 -18.44 -19.46
N CYS A 53 4.61 -17.71 -18.70
CA CYS A 53 6.03 -17.49 -19.01
C CYS A 53 6.99 -17.95 -17.90
N PHE A 54 6.46 -18.62 -16.87
CA PHE A 54 7.22 -19.16 -15.72
C PHE A 54 8.07 -18.16 -14.93
N SER A 55 7.91 -16.86 -15.16
CA SER A 55 8.64 -15.85 -14.38
C SER A 55 8.18 -15.88 -12.93
N ILE A 56 9.14 -15.84 -12.02
CA ILE A 56 8.90 -15.88 -10.58
C ILE A 56 9.14 -14.50 -10.00
N ARG A 57 8.24 -14.08 -9.11
CA ARG A 57 8.44 -12.92 -8.25
C ARG A 57 8.13 -13.28 -6.81
N MET A 58 8.84 -12.65 -5.89
CA MET A 58 8.63 -12.86 -4.47
C MET A 58 8.47 -11.51 -3.78
N TYR A 59 7.41 -11.37 -3.01
CA TYR A 59 7.15 -10.20 -2.18
C TYR A 59 7.37 -10.58 -0.71
N PRO A 60 8.37 -10.01 -0.03
CA PRO A 60 8.62 -10.34 1.37
C PRO A 60 7.49 -9.79 2.26
N THR A 61 7.09 -10.57 3.27
CA THR A 61 6.03 -10.21 4.22
C THR A 61 6.66 -9.92 5.58
N LYS A 62 7.40 -8.80 5.67
CA LYS A 62 7.94 -8.30 6.94
C LYS A 62 6.80 -7.66 7.74
N LYS A 63 6.63 -8.07 9.00
CA LYS A 63 5.64 -7.45 9.90
C LYS A 63 6.03 -5.99 10.14
N GLY A 64 5.05 -5.08 10.07
CA GLY A 64 5.26 -3.64 10.29
C GLY A 64 5.86 -2.86 9.11
N TYR A 65 6.15 -3.52 7.98
CA TYR A 65 6.62 -2.82 6.78
C TYR A 65 5.44 -2.22 6.01
N LYS A 66 5.44 -0.90 5.84
CA LYS A 66 4.48 -0.15 5.02
C LYS A 66 5.15 0.30 3.72
N LEU A 67 4.41 0.27 2.61
CA LEU A 67 4.88 0.82 1.34
C LEU A 67 4.95 2.35 1.43
N TRP A 68 5.80 2.98 0.61
CA TRP A 68 5.93 4.45 0.61
C TRP A 68 4.57 5.14 0.44
N ALA A 69 3.74 4.67 -0.48
CA ALA A 69 2.42 5.24 -0.76
C ALA A 69 1.41 5.15 0.42
N GLU A 70 1.66 4.28 1.40
CA GLU A 70 0.81 4.11 2.58
C GLU A 70 1.29 4.94 3.77
N GLN A 71 2.49 5.53 3.70
CA GLN A 71 3.04 6.33 4.78
C GLN A 71 2.45 7.74 4.73
N PRO A 72 2.14 8.35 5.89
CA PRO A 72 1.54 9.68 5.93
C PRO A 72 2.47 10.77 5.38
N ASN A 73 3.79 10.58 5.50
CA ASN A 73 4.82 11.46 4.93
C ASN A 73 4.81 11.52 3.39
N SER A 74 4.14 10.58 2.71
CA SER A 74 4.09 10.53 1.25
C SER A 74 3.00 11.43 0.67
N ILE A 75 2.08 11.89 1.51
CA ILE A 75 0.95 12.73 1.13
C ILE A 75 1.45 14.16 1.00
N VAL A 76 1.40 14.70 -0.22
CA VAL A 76 1.80 16.09 -0.49
C VAL A 76 0.65 17.04 -0.18
N GLN A 77 -0.54 16.76 -0.74
CA GLN A 77 -1.74 17.56 -0.57
C GLN A 77 -2.98 16.67 -0.59
N ILE A 78 -3.94 17.00 0.26
CA ILE A 78 -5.26 16.37 0.32
C ILE A 78 -6.25 17.35 -0.27
N PHE A 79 -6.92 16.95 -1.36
CA PHE A 79 -7.97 17.75 -1.97
C PHE A 79 -9.33 17.24 -1.52
N ASN A 80 -10.04 18.05 -0.74
CA ASN A 80 -11.40 17.75 -0.31
C ASN A 80 -12.38 18.33 -1.34
N TYR A 81 -12.80 17.52 -2.31
CA TYR A 81 -13.80 17.88 -3.31
C TYR A 81 -15.22 17.70 -2.76
N GLY A 82 -15.49 18.22 -1.56
CA GLY A 82 -16.86 18.33 -1.07
C GLY A 82 -17.65 19.22 -2.02
N SER A 83 -18.83 18.76 -2.46
CA SER A 83 -19.83 19.67 -3.00
C SER A 83 -20.04 20.77 -1.98
N LYS A 84 -19.93 22.05 -2.38
CA LYS A 84 -20.37 23.17 -1.54
C LYS A 84 -21.88 23.02 -1.30
N SER A 85 -22.25 22.24 -0.30
CA SER A 85 -23.51 22.37 0.41
C SER A 85 -23.19 23.14 1.68
N ASP A 86 -23.86 24.27 1.85
CA ASP A 86 -23.65 25.20 2.96
C ASP A 86 -23.63 24.50 4.33
N ASP A 87 -22.58 24.80 5.11
CA ASP A 87 -22.52 24.85 6.57
C ASP A 87 -23.16 23.72 7.42
N LYS A 88 -22.32 22.82 7.96
CA LYS A 88 -21.92 22.71 9.40
C LYS A 88 -21.41 21.31 9.78
N SER A 89 -20.36 21.33 10.62
CA SER A 89 -19.79 20.27 11.47
C SER A 89 -19.25 18.99 10.81
N ASP A 90 -17.93 18.81 10.83
CA ASP A 90 -17.35 17.93 11.86
C ASP A 90 -15.85 18.17 12.08
N THR A 91 -15.54 18.86 13.18
CA THR A 91 -14.19 19.11 13.68
C THR A 91 -13.95 18.21 14.89
N THR A 92 -13.90 16.88 14.74
CA THR A 92 -13.86 16.01 15.94
C THR A 92 -13.03 14.72 15.90
N VAL A 93 -12.31 14.35 14.83
CA VAL A 93 -11.70 12.99 14.81
C VAL A 93 -10.22 12.90 15.19
N GLU A 94 -9.35 13.91 14.99
CA GLU A 94 -7.89 13.66 15.11
C GLU A 94 -7.18 14.11 16.40
N LYS A 95 -7.83 14.80 17.36
CA LYS A 95 -7.13 15.29 18.58
C LYS A 95 -7.14 14.37 19.80
N LYS A 96 -7.76 13.18 19.78
CA LYS A 96 -7.85 12.33 20.99
C LYS A 96 -6.67 11.37 21.24
N ASN A 97 -5.67 11.31 20.36
CA ASN A 97 -4.59 10.32 20.48
C ASN A 97 -3.21 10.88 20.89
N LEU A 98 -3.10 12.13 21.39
CA LEU A 98 -1.81 12.69 21.77
C LEU A 98 -1.66 13.27 23.18
N ASP A 99 -2.62 13.10 24.10
CA ASP A 99 -2.56 13.76 25.43
C ASP A 99 -2.88 12.88 26.65
N ILE A 100 -2.59 11.56 26.62
CA ILE A 100 -2.77 10.67 27.80
C ILE A 100 -1.45 10.28 28.48
N GLY A 101 -0.30 10.69 27.93
CA GLY A 101 1.00 10.32 28.51
C GLY A 101 1.97 11.47 28.53
N LYS A 102 1.85 12.38 29.52
CA LYS A 102 2.93 13.13 30.22
C LYS A 102 2.42 14.44 30.84
N HIS A 103 1.90 14.36 32.05
CA HIS A 103 1.93 15.37 33.14
C HIS A 103 1.01 14.81 34.23
N MET A 104 1.36 14.58 35.49
CA MET A 104 2.28 15.32 36.35
C MET A 104 2.51 14.46 37.61
N ASP A 105 3.76 14.08 37.91
CA ASP A 105 4.16 13.91 39.30
C ASP A 105 4.27 15.33 39.88
N ILE A 106 3.69 15.59 41.07
CA ILE A 106 4.17 16.50 42.13
C ILE A 106 3.07 16.67 43.20
N GLU A 107 3.45 16.24 44.42
CA GLU A 107 3.05 16.72 45.76
C GLU A 107 1.87 16.12 46.57
N LYS A 108 2.29 15.62 47.75
CA LYS A 108 1.68 15.66 49.09
C LYS A 108 0.72 14.53 49.50
N ASN A 109 1.28 13.50 50.14
CA ASN A 109 1.35 13.38 51.61
C ASN A 109 2.38 12.31 52.01
#